data_AF-A0A6P7FUM4-F1
#
_entry.id   AF-A0A6P7FUM4-F1
#
_cell.length_a   1.000
_cell.length_b   1.000
_cell.length_c   1.000
_cell.angle_alpha   90.00
_cell.angle_beta   90.00
_cell.angle_gamma   90.00
#
_symmetry.space_group_name_H-M   'P 1'
#
loop_
_entity.id
_entity.type
_entity.pdbx_description
1 polymer ?
#
loop_
_entity_poly.entity_id
_entity_poly.type
_entity_poly.pdbx_seq_one_letter_code
_entity_poly.pdbx_strand_id
1 'polypeptide(L)'
;MLNLSLQGRNQTVSDLIGMINGFRNKLNVFKRALEKNNLTHFPSCLQIAEEFNGEENIEFSSCISQIEQVIHELNTRFEEIESPKSSVLLYNNPLGATIDDQPPNLQLELCDLQADMFLITRQEKGPEFFKLLSKEKFPNLRDFGLKMTSMFGSTYTCESAFSSMKYIKNKNKSNLTDSSLRNLMRLSTTELEVDISSLVDEADRPQSSH
;
A
#
# COMPACT_ATOMS: atom_id res chain seq x y z
N MET A 1 0.94 -2.42 -14.41
CA MET A 1 1.59 -1.09 -14.26
C MET A 1 1.80 -0.84 -12.77
N LEU A 2 3.04 -0.82 -12.27
CA LEU A 2 3.34 -0.68 -10.83
C LEU A 2 2.78 0.64 -10.27
N ASN A 3 2.94 1.75 -10.99
CA ASN A 3 2.49 3.07 -10.56
C ASN A 3 0.99 3.09 -10.21
N LEU A 4 0.14 2.55 -11.08
CA LEU A 4 -1.31 2.46 -10.82
C LEU A 4 -1.62 1.58 -9.60
N SER A 5 -0.81 0.56 -9.36
CA SER A 5 -1.00 -0.33 -8.22
C SER A 5 -0.63 0.36 -6.90
N LEU A 6 0.36 1.27 -6.91
CA LEU A 6 0.79 2.06 -5.74
C LEU A 6 -0.14 3.25 -5.42
N GLN A 7 -1.02 3.63 -6.35
CA GLN A 7 -1.96 4.75 -6.22
C GLN A 7 -3.36 4.29 -5.78
N GLY A 8 -3.45 3.16 -5.08
CA GLY A 8 -4.71 2.63 -4.57
C GLY A 8 -5.13 3.29 -3.25
N ARG A 9 -6.43 3.34 -3.01
CA ARG A 9 -7.01 3.73 -1.71
C ARG A 9 -6.92 2.55 -0.73
N ASN A 10 -6.81 2.83 0.57
CA ASN A 10 -6.81 1.83 1.65
C ASN A 10 -5.67 0.79 1.57
N GLN A 11 -4.49 1.20 1.09
CA GLN A 11 -3.31 0.36 1.04
C GLN A 11 -2.44 0.56 2.27
N THR A 12 -2.06 -0.54 2.91
CA THR A 12 -1.10 -0.55 4.02
C THR A 12 0.34 -0.53 3.48
N VAL A 13 1.31 -0.19 4.34
CA VAL A 13 2.73 -0.33 4.01
C VAL A 13 3.05 -1.76 3.56
N SER A 14 2.46 -2.76 4.19
CA SER A 14 2.62 -4.17 3.79
C SER A 14 2.25 -4.40 2.33
N ASP A 15 1.09 -3.89 1.89
CA ASP A 15 0.60 -4.06 0.52
C ASP A 15 1.57 -3.44 -0.50
N LEU A 16 2.11 -2.26 -0.19
CA LEU A 16 3.05 -1.59 -1.07
C LEU A 16 4.37 -2.33 -1.21
N ILE A 17 4.90 -2.84 -0.09
CA ILE A 17 6.10 -3.66 -0.09
C ILE A 17 5.88 -4.93 -0.91
N GLY A 18 4.71 -5.56 -0.76
CA GLY A 18 4.29 -6.70 -1.56
C GLY A 18 4.26 -6.39 -3.07
N MET A 19 3.71 -5.24 -3.46
CA MET A 19 3.65 -4.82 -4.87
C MET A 19 5.03 -4.52 -5.46
N ILE A 20 5.91 -3.85 -4.71
CA ILE A 20 7.27 -3.53 -5.12
C ILE A 20 8.08 -4.82 -5.29
N ASN A 21 8.02 -5.73 -4.31
CA ASN A 21 8.70 -7.02 -4.39
C ASN A 21 8.14 -7.90 -5.52
N GLY A 22 6.82 -7.89 -5.72
CA GLY A 22 6.19 -8.57 -6.85
C GLY A 22 6.69 -8.04 -8.20
N PHE A 23 6.88 -6.72 -8.32
CA PHE A 23 7.43 -6.11 -9.54
C PHE A 23 8.92 -6.44 -9.73
N ARG A 24 9.75 -6.36 -8.68
CA ARG A 24 11.15 -6.82 -8.69
C ARG A 24 11.26 -8.27 -9.17
N ASN A 25 10.40 -9.16 -8.67
CA ASN A 25 10.38 -10.57 -9.06
C ASN A 25 10.02 -10.75 -10.54
N LYS A 26 9.04 -9.99 -11.06
CA LYS A 26 8.66 -10.01 -12.48
C LYS A 26 9.82 -9.58 -13.38
N LEU A 27 10.53 -8.49 -13.03
CA LEU A 27 11.71 -8.06 -13.79
C LEU A 27 12.79 -9.15 -13.84
N ASN A 28 13.04 -9.84 -12.73
CA ASN A 28 13.97 -10.96 -12.70
C ASN A 28 13.50 -12.17 -13.53
N VAL A 29 12.18 -12.43 -13.62
CA VAL A 29 11.63 -13.45 -14.52
C VAL A 29 11.83 -13.03 -15.98
N PHE A 30 11.54 -11.78 -16.31
CA PHE A 30 11.70 -11.22 -17.66
C PHE A 30 13.16 -11.28 -18.14
N LYS A 31 14.11 -10.86 -17.30
CA LYS A 31 15.54 -11.00 -17.57
C LYS A 31 15.92 -12.44 -17.90
N ARG A 32 15.60 -13.38 -17.00
CA ARG A 32 15.92 -14.82 -17.17
C ARG A 32 15.24 -15.45 -18.38
N ALA A 33 14.07 -14.96 -18.76
CA ALA A 33 13.38 -15.43 -19.96
C ALA A 33 14.15 -14.99 -21.22
N LEU A 34 14.55 -13.73 -21.32
CA LEU A 34 15.34 -13.22 -22.44
C LEU A 34 16.71 -13.87 -22.55
N GLU A 35 17.41 -14.11 -21.43
CA GLU A 35 18.70 -14.84 -21.41
C GLU A 35 18.59 -16.25 -22.02
N LYS A 36 17.40 -16.84 -22.01
CA LYS A 36 17.10 -18.16 -22.57
C LYS A 36 16.44 -18.07 -23.96
N ASN A 37 16.40 -16.89 -24.57
CA ASN A 37 15.64 -16.60 -25.79
C ASN A 37 14.15 -17.00 -25.69
N ASN A 38 13.59 -17.00 -24.48
CA ASN A 38 12.19 -17.30 -24.24
C ASN A 38 11.35 -16.01 -24.30
N LEU A 39 10.59 -15.86 -25.38
CA LEU A 39 9.76 -14.69 -25.66
C LEU A 39 8.31 -14.81 -25.15
N THR A 40 7.98 -15.80 -24.32
CA THR A 40 6.62 -16.05 -23.81
C THR A 40 5.99 -14.82 -23.13
N HIS A 41 6.80 -13.96 -22.52
CA HIS A 41 6.35 -12.74 -21.83
C HIS A 41 6.42 -11.47 -22.69
N PHE A 42 6.85 -11.60 -23.94
CA PHE A 42 7.10 -10.48 -24.86
C PHE A 42 6.41 -10.72 -26.20
N PRO A 43 5.07 -10.62 -26.29
CA PRO A 43 4.33 -10.93 -27.50
C PRO A 43 4.80 -10.15 -28.73
N SER A 44 5.16 -8.87 -28.56
CA SER A 44 5.72 -8.05 -29.65
C SER A 44 7.09 -8.53 -30.12
N CYS A 45 7.97 -8.96 -29.19
CA CYS A 45 9.25 -9.54 -29.56
C CYS A 45 9.08 -10.89 -30.27
N LEU A 46 8.11 -11.69 -29.82
CA LEU A 46 7.77 -12.96 -30.45
C LEU A 46 7.29 -12.73 -31.90
N GLN A 47 6.37 -11.79 -32.10
CA GLN A 47 5.89 -11.43 -33.43
C GLN A 47 7.03 -10.96 -34.34
N ILE A 48 7.91 -10.08 -33.84
CA ILE A 48 9.09 -9.62 -34.60
C ILE A 48 10.01 -10.80 -34.94
N ALA A 49 10.28 -11.71 -34.00
CA ALA A 49 11.11 -12.87 -34.27
C ALA A 49 10.49 -13.79 -35.34
N GLU A 50 9.16 -13.98 -35.31
CA GLU A 50 8.43 -14.78 -36.30
C GLU A 50 8.44 -14.15 -37.70
N GLU A 51 8.32 -12.82 -37.80
CA GLU A 51 8.32 -12.09 -39.07
C GLU A 51 9.69 -12.13 -39.77
N PHE A 52 10.79 -12.22 -39.01
CA PHE A 52 12.17 -12.10 -39.52
C PHE A 52 12.96 -13.42 -39.53
N ASN A 53 12.31 -14.56 -39.24
CA ASN A 53 12.90 -15.90 -39.08
C ASN A 53 13.66 -16.48 -40.31
N GLY A 54 13.93 -15.68 -41.35
CA GLY A 54 14.63 -16.10 -42.57
C GLY A 54 15.96 -15.38 -42.88
N GLU A 55 16.26 -14.23 -42.27
CA GLU A 55 17.38 -13.38 -42.74
C GLU A 55 18.43 -13.04 -41.66
N GLU A 56 18.03 -12.85 -40.40
CA GLU A 56 18.96 -12.57 -39.28
C GLU A 56 18.42 -13.13 -37.96
N ASN A 57 19.32 -13.70 -37.12
CA ASN A 57 18.98 -14.01 -35.73
C ASN A 57 18.77 -12.69 -34.97
N ILE A 58 17.52 -12.33 -34.69
CA ILE A 58 17.20 -11.15 -33.89
C ILE A 58 17.63 -11.38 -32.45
N GLU A 59 18.58 -10.57 -31.98
CA GLU A 59 19.12 -10.63 -30.63
C GLU A 59 18.49 -9.54 -29.75
N PHE A 60 17.95 -9.94 -28.59
CA PHE A 60 17.31 -9.02 -27.63
C PHE A 60 18.23 -8.65 -26.45
N SER A 61 19.55 -8.74 -26.62
CA SER A 61 20.52 -8.48 -25.55
C SER A 61 20.46 -7.04 -25.01
N SER A 62 20.10 -6.07 -25.86
CA SER A 62 19.82 -4.68 -25.42
C SER A 62 18.63 -4.60 -24.46
N CYS A 63 17.61 -5.45 -24.61
CA CYS A 63 16.50 -5.50 -23.65
C CYS A 63 16.93 -6.06 -22.29
N ILE A 64 17.89 -6.99 -22.27
CA ILE A 64 18.45 -7.55 -21.03
C ILE A 64 19.16 -6.44 -20.24
N SER A 65 20.03 -5.66 -20.87
CA SER A 65 20.76 -4.57 -20.21
C SER A 65 19.81 -3.47 -19.69
N GLN A 66 18.75 -3.15 -20.44
CA GLN A 66 17.72 -2.22 -19.99
C GLN A 66 16.98 -2.74 -18.76
N ILE A 67 16.60 -4.03 -18.73
CA ILE A 67 15.95 -4.62 -17.55
C ILE A 67 16.89 -4.61 -16.34
N GLU A 68 18.17 -4.89 -16.53
CA GLU A 68 19.17 -4.81 -15.45
C GLU A 68 19.27 -3.40 -14.87
N GLN A 69 19.30 -2.38 -15.73
CA GLN A 69 19.31 -1.00 -15.29
C GLN A 69 18.05 -0.65 -14.48
N VAL A 70 16.87 -1.07 -14.96
CA VAL A 70 15.60 -0.85 -14.24
C VAL A 70 15.60 -1.58 -12.89
N ILE A 71 16.12 -2.81 -12.82
CA ILE A 71 16.26 -3.54 -11.55
C ILE A 71 17.16 -2.76 -10.58
N HIS A 72 18.30 -2.27 -11.07
CA HIS A 72 19.24 -1.50 -10.24
C HIS A 72 18.59 -0.21 -9.70
N GLU A 73 18.00 0.60 -10.58
CA GLU A 73 17.33 1.84 -10.18
C GLU A 73 16.18 1.60 -9.19
N LEU A 74 15.41 0.53 -9.39
CA LEU A 74 14.31 0.15 -8.50
C LEU A 74 14.82 -0.33 -7.14
N ASN A 75 15.92 -1.07 -7.10
CA ASN A 75 16.52 -1.51 -5.85
C ASN A 75 17.07 -0.33 -5.05
N THR A 76 17.82 0.57 -5.71
CA THR A 76 18.34 1.80 -5.09
C THR A 76 17.22 2.70 -4.59
N ARG A 77 16.17 2.92 -5.39
CA ARG A 77 15.05 3.80 -5.00
C ARG A 77 14.26 3.27 -3.80
N PHE A 78 14.21 1.96 -3.62
CA PHE A 78 13.41 1.29 -2.58
C PHE A 78 14.29 0.49 -1.61
N GLU A 79 15.51 0.96 -1.37
CA GLU A 79 16.44 0.31 -0.44
C GLU A 79 15.91 0.36 1.01
N GLU A 80 15.36 1.51 1.41
CA GLU A 80 14.82 1.74 2.76
C GLU A 80 13.64 0.83 3.12
N ILE A 81 12.97 0.25 2.11
CA ILE A 81 11.86 -0.68 2.29
C ILE A 81 12.30 -2.03 2.88
N GLU A 82 13.60 -2.37 2.79
CA GLU A 82 14.10 -3.59 3.44
C GLU A 82 14.16 -3.47 4.97
N SER A 83 14.29 -2.26 5.51
CA SER A 83 14.34 -2.01 6.96
C SER A 83 13.09 -2.49 7.72
N PRO A 84 11.85 -2.16 7.31
CA PRO A 84 10.64 -2.62 8.01
C PRO A 84 10.27 -4.08 7.75
N LYS A 85 11.07 -4.88 7.02
CA LYS A 85 10.66 -6.22 6.56
C LYS A 85 10.27 -7.17 7.71
N SER A 86 11.05 -7.21 8.80
CA SER A 86 10.71 -8.03 9.97
C SER A 86 9.37 -7.58 10.59
N SER A 87 9.18 -6.28 10.78
CA SER A 87 7.92 -5.69 11.26
C SER A 87 6.74 -6.03 10.33
N VAL A 88 6.95 -5.98 9.01
CA VAL A 88 5.90 -6.30 8.04
C VAL A 88 5.53 -7.78 8.13
N LEU A 89 6.50 -8.67 8.29
CA LEU A 89 6.24 -10.10 8.49
C LEU A 89 5.46 -10.35 9.78
N LEU A 90 5.88 -9.75 10.89
CA LEU A 90 5.15 -9.81 12.16
C LEU A 90 3.72 -9.29 12.04
N TYR A 91 3.53 -8.17 11.33
CA TYR A 91 2.22 -7.57 11.12
C TYR A 91 1.27 -8.45 10.29
N ASN A 92 1.80 -9.13 9.27
CA ASN A 92 0.98 -10.00 8.42
C ASN A 92 0.72 -11.38 9.03
N ASN A 93 1.68 -11.90 9.80
CA ASN A 93 1.62 -13.26 10.34
C ASN A 93 2.22 -13.33 11.75
N PRO A 94 1.55 -12.77 12.77
CA PRO A 94 2.06 -12.79 14.14
C PRO A 94 2.13 -14.22 14.72
N LEU A 95 1.20 -15.09 14.31
CA LEU A 95 1.15 -16.49 14.76
C LEU A 95 2.32 -17.34 14.22
N GLY A 96 2.92 -16.95 13.10
CA GLY A 96 4.07 -17.65 12.50
C GLY A 96 5.36 -16.84 12.50
N ALA A 97 5.42 -15.74 13.23
CA ALA A 97 6.62 -14.92 13.33
C ALA A 97 7.67 -15.62 14.22
N THR A 98 8.92 -15.65 13.75
CA THR A 98 10.06 -16.13 14.55
C THR A 98 10.28 -15.17 15.72
N ILE A 99 10.16 -15.68 16.96
CA ILE A 99 10.25 -14.87 18.18
C ILE A 99 11.63 -14.21 18.30
N ASP A 100 12.71 -14.95 18.02
CA ASP A 100 14.08 -14.47 18.14
C ASP A 100 14.43 -13.32 17.18
N ASP A 101 13.70 -13.21 16.05
CA ASP A 101 13.90 -12.15 15.05
C ASP A 101 13.17 -10.84 15.42
N GLN A 102 12.39 -10.83 16.51
CA GLN A 102 11.59 -9.68 16.92
C GLN A 102 12.27 -8.81 17.98
N PRO A 103 11.92 -7.51 18.07
CA PRO A 103 12.39 -6.63 19.13
C PRO A 103 12.14 -7.21 20.54
N PRO A 104 13.08 -7.10 21.49
CA PRO A 104 12.96 -7.71 22.81
C PRO A 104 11.67 -7.36 23.57
N ASN A 105 11.15 -6.14 23.37
CA ASN A 105 9.92 -5.68 24.01
C ASN A 105 8.65 -6.36 23.47
N LEU A 106 8.72 -7.10 22.35
CA LEU A 106 7.60 -7.83 21.76
C LEU A 106 7.68 -9.35 22.02
N GLN A 107 8.86 -9.88 22.31
CA GLN A 107 9.11 -11.33 22.33
C GLN A 107 8.25 -12.08 23.35
N LEU A 108 8.16 -11.58 24.59
CA LEU A 108 7.38 -12.24 25.65
C LEU A 108 5.88 -12.25 25.33
N GLU A 109 5.34 -11.12 24.88
CA GLU A 109 3.94 -11.04 24.44
C GLU A 109 3.67 -11.94 23.25
N LEU A 110 4.66 -12.11 22.36
CA LEU A 110 4.54 -12.99 21.20
C LEU A 110 4.52 -14.47 21.60
N CYS A 111 5.30 -14.88 22.61
CA CYS A 111 5.19 -16.21 23.22
C CYS A 111 3.77 -16.48 23.71
N ASP A 112 3.22 -15.55 24.50
CA ASP A 112 1.88 -15.68 25.06
C ASP A 112 0.80 -15.68 23.98
N LEU A 113 0.98 -14.87 22.94
CA LEU A 113 0.07 -14.79 21.80
C LEU A 113 0.06 -16.11 21.00
N GLN A 114 1.23 -16.68 20.73
CA GLN A 114 1.37 -17.93 19.97
C GLN A 114 0.92 -19.17 20.76
N ALA A 115 0.85 -19.08 22.10
CA ALA A 115 0.32 -20.12 22.97
C ALA A 115 -1.19 -19.97 23.29
N ASP A 116 -1.81 -18.84 22.92
CA ASP A 116 -3.21 -18.56 23.27
C ASP A 116 -4.19 -19.34 22.37
N MET A 117 -4.88 -20.33 22.95
CA MET A 117 -5.80 -21.22 22.24
C MET A 117 -6.94 -20.50 21.51
N PHE A 118 -7.36 -19.32 22.00
CA PHE A 118 -8.37 -18.53 21.31
C PHE A 118 -7.76 -17.83 20.09
N LEU A 119 -6.60 -17.18 20.26
CA LEU A 119 -5.95 -16.41 19.20
C LEU A 119 -5.41 -17.27 18.06
N ILE A 120 -4.87 -18.46 18.34
CA ILE A 120 -4.33 -19.35 17.29
C ILE A 120 -5.41 -19.89 16.33
N THR A 121 -6.68 -19.86 16.72
CA THR A 121 -7.80 -20.33 15.88
C THR A 121 -8.39 -19.24 15.00
N ARG A 122 -7.97 -17.98 15.20
CA ARG A 122 -8.47 -16.81 14.49
C ARG A 122 -7.99 -16.81 13.04
N GLN A 123 -8.83 -16.26 12.15
CA GLN A 123 -8.55 -16.15 10.71
C GLN A 123 -8.30 -14.71 10.28
N GLU A 124 -8.56 -13.76 11.18
CA GLU A 124 -8.34 -12.34 11.04
C GLU A 124 -6.86 -12.05 10.74
N LYS A 125 -6.60 -11.03 9.92
CA LYS A 125 -5.25 -10.62 9.52
C LYS A 125 -5.11 -9.11 9.59
N GLY A 126 -3.86 -8.62 9.68
CA GLY A 126 -3.57 -7.20 9.68
C GLY A 126 -4.35 -6.46 10.79
N PRO A 127 -4.99 -5.32 10.50
CA PRO A 127 -5.65 -4.50 11.51
C PRO A 127 -6.69 -5.27 12.33
N GLU A 128 -7.47 -6.14 11.69
CA GLU A 128 -8.55 -6.87 12.36
C GLU A 128 -8.01 -7.88 13.39
N PHE A 129 -6.85 -8.49 13.12
CA PHE A 129 -6.21 -9.38 14.09
C PHE A 129 -5.74 -8.61 15.32
N PHE A 130 -5.04 -7.48 15.13
CA PHE A 130 -4.53 -6.69 16.25
C PHE A 130 -5.63 -6.07 17.11
N LYS A 131 -6.85 -5.87 16.57
CA LYS A 131 -8.03 -5.45 17.36
C LYS A 131 -8.49 -6.50 18.37
N LEU A 132 -8.20 -7.78 18.15
CA LEU A 132 -8.54 -8.86 19.07
C LEU A 132 -7.66 -8.86 20.33
N LEU A 133 -6.50 -8.20 20.27
CA LEU A 133 -5.55 -8.18 21.36
C LEU A 133 -6.03 -7.26 22.49
N SER A 134 -6.15 -7.82 23.69
CA SER A 134 -6.46 -7.03 24.88
C SER A 134 -5.29 -6.13 25.26
N LYS A 135 -5.57 -4.88 25.66
CA LYS A 135 -4.55 -3.92 26.09
C LYS A 135 -3.83 -4.37 27.38
N GLU A 136 -4.51 -5.13 28.22
CA GLU A 136 -3.96 -5.62 29.49
C GLU A 136 -2.94 -6.75 29.27
N LYS A 137 -3.21 -7.68 28.34
CA LYS A 137 -2.35 -8.84 28.08
C LYS A 137 -1.27 -8.57 27.03
N PHE A 138 -1.56 -7.74 26.03
CA PHE A 138 -0.68 -7.51 24.87
C PHE A 138 -0.49 -6.01 24.54
N PRO A 139 -0.07 -5.18 25.51
CA PRO A 139 0.05 -3.74 25.29
C PRO A 139 1.04 -3.41 24.16
N ASN A 140 2.22 -4.05 24.10
CA ASN A 140 3.25 -3.71 23.13
C ASN A 140 2.89 -4.20 21.72
N LEU A 141 2.34 -5.41 21.57
CA LEU A 141 1.88 -5.92 20.28
C LEU A 141 0.69 -5.13 19.74
N ARG A 142 -0.20 -4.66 20.61
CA ARG A 142 -1.31 -3.78 20.20
C ARG A 142 -0.81 -2.43 19.71
N ASP A 143 0.12 -1.81 20.44
CA ASP A 143 0.74 -0.55 20.02
C ASP A 143 1.55 -0.71 18.72
N PHE A 144 2.23 -1.84 18.55
CA PHE A 144 2.90 -2.21 17.32
C PHE A 144 1.90 -2.30 16.14
N GLY A 145 0.79 -3.01 16.32
CA GLY A 145 -0.27 -3.12 15.31
C GLY A 145 -0.82 -1.77 14.91
N LEU A 146 -1.14 -0.92 15.90
CA LEU A 146 -1.60 0.45 15.67
C LEU A 146 -0.57 1.29 14.91
N LYS A 147 0.71 1.19 15.27
CA LYS A 147 1.80 1.89 14.57
C LYS A 147 1.86 1.46 13.11
N MET A 148 1.83 0.16 12.82
CA MET A 148 1.87 -0.37 11.45
C MET A 148 0.64 0.03 10.63
N THR A 149 -0.56 -0.01 11.21
CA THR A 149 -1.79 0.42 10.54
C THR A 149 -1.83 1.93 10.29
N SER A 150 -1.20 2.73 11.14
CA SER A 150 -1.17 4.20 11.01
C SER A 150 -0.17 4.72 9.97
N MET A 151 0.73 3.87 9.47
CA MET A 151 1.69 4.29 8.45
C MET A 151 0.97 4.50 7.11
N PHE A 152 1.10 5.70 6.55
CA PHE A 152 0.67 5.96 5.18
C PHE A 152 1.59 5.20 4.22
N GLY A 153 1.03 4.26 3.46
CA GLY A 153 1.79 3.57 2.44
C GLY A 153 2.26 4.52 1.34
N SER A 154 1.38 5.38 0.85
CA SER A 154 1.66 6.23 -0.31
C SER A 154 1.25 7.68 -0.05
N THR A 155 1.69 8.55 -0.96
CA THR A 155 1.24 9.95 -1.03
C THR A 155 -0.16 10.10 -1.58
N TYR A 156 -0.85 9.01 -1.95
CA TYR A 156 -2.17 9.04 -2.58
C TYR A 156 -3.18 9.87 -1.78
N THR A 157 -3.27 9.65 -0.46
CA THR A 157 -4.20 10.40 0.39
C THR A 157 -3.90 11.90 0.35
N CYS A 158 -2.62 12.27 0.34
CA CYS A 158 -2.19 13.65 0.18
C CYS A 158 -2.54 14.20 -1.21
N GLU A 159 -2.22 13.47 -2.28
CA GLU A 159 -2.50 13.84 -3.68
C GLU A 159 -4.01 14.02 -3.94
N SER A 160 -4.82 13.13 -3.38
CA SER A 160 -6.28 13.20 -3.40
C SER A 160 -6.78 14.44 -2.67
N ALA A 161 -6.27 14.71 -1.45
CA ALA A 161 -6.62 15.91 -0.71
C ALA A 161 -6.20 17.21 -1.44
N PHE A 162 -5.01 17.24 -2.06
CA PHE A 162 -4.58 18.39 -2.87
C PHE A 162 -5.47 18.61 -4.10
N SER A 163 -5.86 17.52 -4.76
CA SER A 163 -6.81 17.55 -5.88
C SER A 163 -8.16 18.13 -5.44
N SER A 164 -8.71 17.67 -4.31
CA SER A 164 -9.95 18.21 -3.72
C SER A 164 -9.82 19.69 -3.36
N MET A 165 -8.71 20.10 -2.74
CA MET A 165 -8.46 21.50 -2.41
C MET A 165 -8.42 22.38 -3.67
N LYS A 166 -7.75 21.92 -4.73
CA LYS A 166 -7.67 22.65 -6.00
C LYS A 166 -9.05 22.82 -6.62
N TYR A 167 -9.90 21.78 -6.58
CA TYR A 167 -11.28 21.86 -7.04
C TYR A 167 -12.11 22.86 -6.21
N ILE A 168 -12.06 22.77 -4.88
CA ILE A 168 -12.77 23.68 -3.96
C ILE A 168 -12.38 25.14 -4.19
N LYS A 169 -11.06 25.41 -4.29
CA LYS A 169 -10.54 26.75 -4.55
C LYS A 169 -10.97 27.28 -5.92
N ASN A 170 -10.98 26.44 -6.95
CA ASN A 170 -11.40 26.87 -8.29
C ASN A 170 -12.89 27.20 -8.35
N LYS A 171 -13.74 26.41 -7.66
CA LYS A 171 -15.19 26.60 -7.62
C LYS A 171 -15.62 27.84 -6.80
N ASN A 172 -14.88 28.17 -5.74
CA ASN A 172 -15.25 29.22 -4.79
C ASN A 172 -14.27 30.42 -4.78
N LYS A 173 -13.67 30.73 -5.94
CA LYS A 173 -12.52 31.65 -6.12
C LYS A 173 -12.61 33.01 -5.40
N SER A 174 -13.80 33.55 -5.17
CA SER A 174 -14.01 34.91 -4.63
C SER A 174 -14.38 34.97 -3.15
N ASN A 175 -14.78 33.87 -2.50
CA ASN A 175 -15.42 33.90 -1.16
C ASN A 175 -14.85 32.87 -0.16
N LEU A 176 -13.67 32.29 -0.44
CA LEU A 176 -13.10 31.26 0.42
C LEU A 176 -12.25 31.87 1.54
N THR A 177 -12.57 31.55 2.79
CA THR A 177 -11.72 31.83 3.96
C THR A 177 -11.00 30.55 4.38
N ASP A 178 -9.96 30.66 5.20
CA ASP A 178 -9.25 29.47 5.72
C ASP A 178 -10.18 28.53 6.50
N SER A 179 -11.12 29.11 7.25
CA SER A 179 -12.13 28.35 8.00
C SER A 179 -13.08 27.59 7.06
N SER A 180 -13.61 28.25 6.03
CA SER A 180 -14.52 27.59 5.09
C SER A 180 -13.80 26.56 4.22
N LEU A 181 -12.54 26.81 3.83
CA LEU A 181 -11.70 25.82 3.15
C LEU A 181 -11.49 24.58 4.01
N ARG A 182 -11.12 24.75 5.29
CA ARG A 182 -10.90 23.63 6.21
C ARG A 182 -12.15 22.77 6.36
N ASN A 183 -13.32 23.39 6.49
CA ASN A 183 -14.59 22.65 6.63
C ASN A 183 -14.94 21.89 5.34
N LEU A 184 -14.81 22.54 4.17
CA LEU A 184 -15.06 21.89 2.88
C LEU A 184 -14.07 20.75 2.62
N MET A 185 -12.80 20.92 3.01
CA MET A 185 -11.80 19.87 2.92
C MET A 185 -12.21 18.65 3.75
N ARG A 186 -12.61 18.84 5.02
CA ARG A 186 -13.08 17.74 5.89
C ARG A 186 -14.28 17.01 5.29
N LEU A 187 -15.24 17.75 4.70
CA LEU A 187 -16.39 17.15 4.01
C LEU A 187 -15.98 16.40 2.74
N SER A 188 -14.98 16.88 2.01
CA SER A 188 -14.53 16.26 0.76
C SER A 188 -13.67 15.01 0.95
N THR A 189 -13.02 14.87 2.11
CA THR A 189 -12.08 13.77 2.38
C THR A 189 -12.59 12.77 3.42
N THR A 190 -13.76 13.00 4.01
CA THR A 190 -14.37 12.05 4.96
C THR A 190 -14.99 10.86 4.23
N GLU A 191 -14.88 9.68 4.84
CA GLU A 191 -15.61 8.46 4.44
C GLU A 191 -16.83 8.22 5.33
N LEU A 192 -17.05 9.09 6.33
CA LEU A 192 -18.25 9.05 7.15
C LEU A 192 -19.46 9.45 6.31
N GLU A 193 -20.44 8.56 6.25
CA GLU A 193 -21.76 8.91 5.74
C GLU A 193 -22.44 9.82 6.77
N VAL A 194 -22.67 11.06 6.36
CA VAL A 194 -23.39 12.03 7.16
C VAL A 194 -24.87 11.85 6.87
N ASP A 195 -25.65 11.50 7.89
CA ASP A 195 -27.11 11.50 7.80
C ASP A 195 -27.62 12.93 7.80
N ILE A 196 -27.71 13.50 6.59
CA ILE A 196 -28.17 14.87 6.38
C ILE A 196 -29.62 15.02 6.83
N SER A 197 -30.46 13.98 6.69
CA SER A 197 -31.86 14.01 7.10
C SER A 197 -31.99 14.19 8.60
N SER A 198 -31.30 13.36 9.38
CA SER A 198 -31.27 13.49 10.85
C SER A 198 -30.72 14.84 11.29
N LEU A 199 -29.66 15.34 10.64
CA LEU A 199 -29.09 16.67 10.93
C LEU A 199 -30.03 17.83 10.62
N VAL A 200 -30.85 17.72 9.58
CA VAL A 200 -31.84 18.73 9.21
C VAL A 200 -33.02 18.71 10.17
N ASP A 201 -33.45 17.53 10.62
CA ASP A 201 -34.54 17.37 11.59
C ASP A 201 -34.14 17.87 12.99
N GLU A 202 -32.87 17.75 13.37
CA GLU A 202 -32.32 18.29 14.63
C GLU A 202 -31.98 19.79 14.57
N ALA A 203 -31.97 20.39 13.38
CA ALA A 203 -31.65 21.81 13.22
C ALA A 203 -32.88 22.67 13.52
N ASP A 204 -32.92 23.29 14.70
CA ASP A 204 -34.02 24.15 15.19
C ASP A 204 -34.44 25.30 14.26
N ARG A 205 -33.64 25.67 13.25
CA ARG A 205 -33.98 26.70 12.24
C ARG A 205 -33.32 26.43 10.88
N PRO A 206 -34.08 26.14 9.81
CA PRO A 206 -33.52 26.17 8.47
C PRO A 206 -33.17 27.63 8.12
N GLN A 207 -31.89 27.91 7.88
CA GLN A 207 -31.48 29.21 7.32
C GLN A 207 -31.85 29.23 5.83
N SER A 208 -33.04 29.76 5.52
CA SER A 208 -33.40 30.16 4.16
C SER A 208 -32.53 31.35 3.77
N SER A 209 -31.59 31.15 2.85
CA SER A 209 -30.90 32.26 2.18
C SER A 209 -31.85 32.83 1.12
N HIS A 210 -32.10 34.15 1.18
CA HIS A 210 -32.85 34.91 0.16
C HIS A 210 -32.04 35.13 -1.11
#